data_AF-A0A7S1Y8U8-F1
#
_entry.id   AF-A0A7S1Y8U8-F1
#
_cell.length_a   1.000
_cell.length_b   1.000
_cell.length_c   1.000
_cell.angle_alpha   90.00
_cell.angle_beta   90.00
_cell.angle_gamma   90.00
#
_symmetry.space_group_name_H-M   'P 1'
#
loop_
_entity.id
_entity.type
_entity.pdbx_description
1 polymer ?
#
loop_
_entity_poly.entity_id
_entity_poly.type
_entity_poly.pdbx_seq_one_letter_code
_entity_poly.pdbx_strand_id
1 'polypeptide(L)'
;EILGRHKGVWYHTVGQRKGIGRVLDPKATSRGPWFVVAKDPSKRIVYVSNEYDQEGFTQARSVVCVEDVQWIGGTPPDELQRNETSRFHMKIRHGPRLVEGTLRMITETTGKVKLDKKDSGLAPGQYVVFYELEGDQCYGAGVISEHHWGQFIEANREMSSGLSTATPGVTVCSMAERN
;
A
#
# COMPACT_ATOMS: atom_id res chain seq x y z
N GLU A 1 -7.91 7.12 18.77
CA GLU A 1 -9.24 6.75 19.34
C GLU A 1 -9.69 5.42 18.72
N ILE A 2 -10.32 4.51 19.48
CA ILE A 2 -10.96 3.30 18.91
C ILE A 2 -12.36 3.69 18.46
N LEU A 3 -12.64 3.59 17.16
CA LEU A 3 -13.92 4.02 16.59
C LEU A 3 -14.87 2.87 16.26
N GLY A 4 -14.51 1.62 16.51
CA GLY A 4 -15.36 0.51 16.09
C GLY A 4 -14.75 -0.87 16.30
N ARG A 5 -15.53 -1.90 15.95
CA ARG A 5 -15.08 -3.30 15.98
C ARG A 5 -15.39 -4.06 14.70
N HIS A 6 -14.38 -4.71 14.14
CA HIS A 6 -14.49 -5.50 12.92
C HIS A 6 -14.38 -7.02 13.18
N LYS A 7 -14.70 -7.84 12.18
CA LYS A 7 -14.70 -9.32 12.27
C LYS A 7 -13.37 -9.97 11.87
N GLY A 8 -12.31 -9.17 11.71
CA GLY A 8 -11.01 -9.61 11.23
C GLY A 8 -10.41 -8.67 10.19
N VAL A 9 -9.08 -8.56 10.21
CA VAL A 9 -8.32 -7.61 9.36
C VAL A 9 -8.48 -7.96 7.87
N TRP A 10 -8.63 -9.24 7.56
CA TRP A 10 -8.78 -9.77 6.21
C TRP A 10 -10.04 -9.33 5.47
N TYR A 11 -11.10 -8.93 6.20
CA TYR A 11 -12.33 -8.40 5.60
C TYR A 11 -12.20 -6.95 5.14
N HIS A 12 -11.02 -6.36 5.30
CA HIS A 12 -10.76 -4.97 4.99
C HIS A 12 -9.63 -4.80 3.99
N THR A 13 -9.83 -3.87 3.07
CA THR A 13 -8.86 -3.50 2.03
C THR A 13 -8.49 -2.04 2.21
N VAL A 14 -7.21 -1.69 2.11
CA VAL A 14 -6.79 -0.27 2.13
C VAL A 14 -7.47 0.47 0.98
N GLY A 15 -8.02 1.65 1.25
CA GLY A 15 -8.86 2.43 0.35
C GLY A 15 -10.33 2.00 0.30
N GLN A 16 -10.72 0.96 1.05
CA GLN A 16 -12.13 0.62 1.20
C GLN A 16 -12.89 1.80 1.82
N ARG A 17 -14.06 2.12 1.25
CA ARG A 17 -15.05 3.06 1.82
C ARG A 17 -16.36 2.35 2.17
N LYS A 18 -16.86 1.53 1.24
CA LYS A 18 -18.15 0.83 1.38
C LYS A 18 -18.07 -0.19 2.53
N GLY A 19 -19.10 -0.19 3.37
CA GLY A 19 -19.25 -1.15 4.47
C GLY A 19 -18.53 -0.79 5.76
N ILE A 20 -17.58 0.17 5.76
CA ILE A 20 -16.86 0.58 6.97
C ILE A 20 -17.80 1.22 8.00
N GLY A 21 -18.73 2.07 7.58
CA GLY A 21 -19.67 2.72 8.51
C GLY A 21 -20.48 1.75 9.37
N ARG A 22 -20.64 0.48 8.95
CA ARG A 22 -21.38 -0.54 9.73
C ARG A 22 -20.60 -1.11 10.90
N VAL A 23 -19.27 -0.97 10.88
CA VAL A 23 -18.38 -1.48 11.94
C VAL A 23 -17.87 -0.36 12.85
N LEU A 24 -18.17 0.90 12.50
CA LEU A 24 -17.88 2.08 13.30
C LEU A 24 -19.00 2.37 14.32
N ASP A 25 -18.62 3.03 15.41
CA ASP A 25 -19.52 3.59 16.40
C ASP A 25 -20.43 4.64 15.72
N PRO A 26 -21.73 4.68 16.04
CA PRO A 26 -22.64 5.68 15.48
C PRO A 26 -22.12 7.12 15.58
N LYS A 27 -21.43 7.48 16.67
CA LYS A 27 -20.84 8.82 16.84
C LYS A 27 -19.68 9.10 15.90
N ALA A 28 -18.98 8.07 15.42
CA ALA A 28 -17.93 8.22 14.43
C ALA A 28 -18.51 8.46 13.04
N THR A 29 -19.65 7.82 12.72
CA THR A 29 -20.28 7.93 11.39
C THR A 29 -20.80 9.34 11.07
N SER A 30 -21.07 10.17 12.07
CA SER A 30 -21.46 11.57 11.87
C SER A 30 -20.30 12.49 11.47
N ARG A 31 -19.03 12.04 11.60
CA ARG A 31 -17.82 12.82 11.26
C ARG A 31 -17.43 12.73 9.77
N GLY A 32 -18.26 12.14 8.91
CA GLY A 32 -18.03 12.03 7.47
C GLY A 32 -17.67 10.62 6.98
N PRO A 33 -17.37 10.47 5.69
CA PRO A 33 -17.05 9.17 5.11
C PRO A 33 -15.67 8.69 5.59
N TRP A 34 -15.61 7.46 6.08
CA TRP A 34 -14.36 6.84 6.54
C TRP A 34 -13.80 5.87 5.51
N PHE A 35 -12.48 5.78 5.47
CA PHE A 35 -11.73 4.87 4.59
C PHE A 35 -10.69 4.10 5.39
N VAL A 36 -10.42 2.85 5.01
CA VAL A 36 -9.27 2.12 5.56
C VAL A 36 -7.99 2.75 5.02
N VAL A 37 -7.11 3.21 5.90
CA VAL A 37 -5.81 3.80 5.54
C VAL A 37 -4.66 2.83 5.71
N ALA A 38 -4.75 1.91 6.68
CA ALA A 38 -3.70 0.93 6.96
C ALA A 38 -4.27 -0.27 7.73
N LYS A 39 -3.48 -1.35 7.79
CA LYS A 39 -3.80 -2.56 8.55
C LYS A 39 -2.57 -2.99 9.34
N ASP A 40 -2.77 -3.50 10.53
CA ASP A 40 -1.75 -4.18 11.33
C ASP A 40 -2.30 -5.56 11.71
N PRO A 41 -2.02 -6.61 10.90
CA PRO A 41 -2.46 -7.97 11.18
C PRO A 41 -1.91 -8.51 12.51
N SER A 42 -0.69 -8.11 12.90
CA SER A 42 -0.05 -8.57 14.13
C SER A 42 -0.80 -8.10 15.38
N LYS A 43 -1.33 -6.87 15.34
CA LYS A 43 -2.13 -6.28 16.40
C LYS A 43 -3.63 -6.44 16.21
N ARG A 44 -4.07 -7.02 15.08
CA ARG A 44 -5.48 -7.15 14.68
C ARG A 44 -6.19 -5.79 14.62
N ILE A 45 -5.50 -4.78 14.08
CA ILE A 45 -5.99 -3.40 13.98
C ILE A 45 -6.22 -3.02 12.52
N VAL A 46 -7.34 -2.35 12.26
CA VAL A 46 -7.58 -1.64 10.99
C VAL A 46 -7.60 -0.15 11.28
N TYR A 47 -6.72 0.61 10.62
CA TYR A 47 -6.67 2.06 10.74
C TYR A 47 -7.60 2.70 9.72
N VAL A 48 -8.36 3.71 10.15
CA VAL A 48 -9.30 4.45 9.32
C VAL A 48 -9.09 5.96 9.45
N SER A 49 -9.38 6.67 8.36
CA SER A 49 -9.42 8.14 8.35
C SER A 49 -10.61 8.64 7.55
N ASN A 50 -11.20 9.76 7.97
CA ASN A 50 -12.20 10.52 7.23
C ASN A 50 -11.58 11.58 6.30
N GLU A 51 -10.24 11.67 6.27
CA GLU A 51 -9.45 12.61 5.48
C GLU A 51 -8.61 11.87 4.42
N TYR A 52 -9.11 10.72 3.96
CA TYR A 52 -8.43 9.86 2.97
C TYR A 52 -8.08 10.57 1.65
N ASP A 53 -8.90 11.55 1.27
CA ASP A 53 -8.70 12.35 0.06
C ASP A 53 -7.73 13.54 0.29
N GLN A 54 -7.28 13.78 1.52
CA GLN A 54 -6.23 14.77 1.83
C GLN A 54 -4.83 14.20 1.57
N GLU A 55 -3.86 15.11 1.35
CA GLU A 55 -2.49 14.80 0.93
C GLU A 55 -1.80 13.75 1.83
N GLY A 56 -1.74 12.50 1.38
CA GLY A 56 -0.98 11.44 2.07
C GLY A 56 -1.39 10.00 1.72
N PHE A 57 -2.70 9.72 1.55
CA PHE A 57 -3.19 8.34 1.35
C PHE A 57 -3.56 7.99 -0.09
N THR A 58 -4.13 8.96 -0.80
CA THR A 58 -4.62 8.83 -2.19
C THR A 58 -3.67 9.43 -3.22
N GLN A 59 -2.57 10.05 -2.78
CA GLN A 59 -1.65 10.68 -3.70
C GLN A 59 -1.05 9.62 -4.63
N ALA A 60 -1.13 9.92 -5.93
CA ALA A 60 -0.45 9.17 -6.94
C ALA A 60 1.06 9.14 -6.60
N ARG A 61 1.62 7.94 -6.45
CA ARG A 61 3.01 7.72 -6.08
C ARG A 61 3.78 7.29 -7.31
N SER A 62 5.06 7.64 -7.36
CA SER A 62 5.97 7.14 -8.38
C SER A 62 7.00 6.19 -7.81
N VAL A 63 7.03 5.96 -6.49
CA VAL A 63 8.05 5.12 -5.86
C VAL A 63 7.40 4.21 -4.82
N VAL A 64 7.80 2.95 -4.83
CA VAL A 64 7.22 1.89 -4.01
C VAL A 64 8.26 0.76 -3.80
N CYS A 65 8.23 0.14 -2.64
CA CYS A 65 8.99 -1.09 -2.38
C CYS A 65 8.16 -2.31 -2.75
N VAL A 66 8.82 -3.32 -3.31
CA VAL A 66 8.23 -4.61 -3.65
C VAL A 66 8.96 -5.72 -2.92
N GLU A 67 8.22 -6.75 -2.55
CA GLU A 67 8.68 -7.96 -1.88
C GLU A 67 8.17 -9.20 -2.61
N ASP A 68 8.68 -10.37 -2.23
CA ASP A 68 8.35 -11.65 -2.86
C ASP A 68 8.44 -11.60 -4.40
N VAL A 69 9.48 -10.95 -4.91
CA VAL A 69 9.73 -10.88 -6.35
C VAL A 69 10.10 -12.27 -6.86
N GLN A 70 9.33 -12.75 -7.84
CA GLN A 70 9.50 -14.03 -8.49
C GLN A 70 9.66 -13.87 -10.00
N TRP A 71 10.61 -14.61 -10.56
CA TRP A 71 10.96 -14.58 -11.98
C TRP A 71 10.49 -15.86 -12.66
N ILE A 72 9.81 -15.74 -13.80
CA ILE A 72 9.31 -16.88 -14.58
C ILE A 72 10.47 -17.73 -15.10
N GLY A 73 11.57 -17.09 -15.51
CA GLY A 73 12.80 -17.75 -15.93
C GLY A 73 13.65 -18.33 -14.79
N GLY A 74 13.19 -18.22 -13.53
CA GLY A 74 13.94 -18.63 -12.34
C GLY A 74 15.01 -17.63 -11.88
N THR A 75 15.54 -16.81 -12.78
CA THR A 75 16.52 -15.76 -12.48
C THR A 75 16.06 -14.38 -12.98
N PRO A 76 16.48 -13.30 -12.30
CA PRO A 76 16.25 -11.93 -12.80
C PRO A 76 17.04 -11.67 -14.10
N PRO A 77 16.63 -10.66 -14.90
CA PRO A 77 17.46 -10.14 -15.99
C PRO A 77 18.88 -9.77 -15.55
N ASP A 78 19.84 -9.89 -16.46
CA ASP A 78 21.28 -9.77 -16.17
C ASP A 78 21.67 -8.43 -15.54
N GLU A 79 21.03 -7.32 -15.95
CA GLU A 79 21.27 -6.01 -15.35
C GLU A 79 20.91 -6.00 -13.85
N LEU A 80 19.78 -6.62 -13.47
CA LEU A 80 19.39 -6.70 -12.06
C LEU A 80 20.35 -7.59 -11.26
N GLN A 81 20.91 -8.65 -11.87
CA GLN A 81 21.93 -9.49 -11.23
C GLN A 81 23.22 -8.72 -10.94
N ARG A 82 23.56 -7.72 -11.78
CA ARG A 82 24.71 -6.82 -11.56
C ARG A 82 24.41 -5.67 -10.58
N ASN A 83 23.28 -5.71 -9.87
CA ASN A 83 22.78 -4.64 -9.01
C ASN A 83 22.51 -3.31 -9.74
N GLU A 84 22.30 -3.38 -11.06
CA GLU A 84 21.92 -2.23 -11.87
C GLU A 84 20.39 -2.03 -11.82
N THR A 85 19.92 -0.98 -12.48
CA THR A 85 18.50 -0.65 -12.58
C THR A 85 18.00 -1.04 -13.96
N SER A 86 16.94 -1.86 -14.02
CA SER A 86 16.31 -2.27 -15.28
C SER A 86 14.98 -1.56 -15.50
N ARG A 87 14.61 -1.37 -16.76
CA ARG A 87 13.39 -0.70 -17.17
C ARG A 87 12.37 -1.72 -17.69
N PHE A 88 11.10 -1.54 -17.34
CA PHE A 88 10.03 -2.47 -17.66
C PHE A 88 8.74 -1.75 -18.02
N HIS A 89 7.89 -2.43 -18.78
CA HIS A 89 6.45 -2.19 -18.76
C HIS A 89 5.86 -2.90 -17.55
N MET A 90 5.04 -2.21 -16.78
CA MET A 90 4.54 -2.69 -15.49
C MET A 90 3.02 -2.72 -15.48
N LYS A 91 2.46 -3.83 -15.01
CA LYS A 91 1.03 -3.96 -14.74
C LYS A 91 0.79 -3.95 -13.24
N ILE A 92 0.16 -2.89 -12.74
CA ILE A 92 -0.03 -2.64 -11.30
C ILE A 92 -1.44 -3.03 -10.83
N ARG A 93 -2.40 -3.06 -11.75
CA ARG A 93 -3.78 -3.47 -11.47
C ARG A 93 -4.38 -4.21 -12.65
N HIS A 94 -5.45 -4.96 -12.38
CA HIS A 94 -6.22 -5.62 -13.44
C HIS A 94 -6.78 -4.57 -14.42
N GLY A 95 -6.54 -4.78 -15.71
CA GLY A 95 -6.92 -3.87 -16.79
C GLY A 95 -5.95 -3.89 -17.97
N PRO A 96 -6.20 -3.09 -19.01
CA PRO A 96 -5.36 -3.04 -20.20
C PRO A 96 -4.15 -2.10 -20.06
N ARG A 97 -4.12 -1.25 -19.03
CA ARG A 97 -3.10 -0.20 -18.88
C ARG A 97 -1.81 -0.78 -18.33
N LEU A 98 -0.73 -0.60 -19.08
CA LEU A 98 0.65 -0.72 -18.63
C LEU A 98 1.21 0.66 -18.28
N VAL A 99 2.16 0.70 -17.36
CA VAL A 99 2.91 1.91 -17.03
C VAL A 99 4.40 1.63 -17.13
N GLU A 100 5.19 2.62 -17.51
CA GLU A 100 6.64 2.48 -17.56
C GLU A 100 7.28 2.86 -16.23
N GLY A 101 8.36 2.16 -15.92
CA GLY A 101 9.19 2.48 -14.78
C GLY A 101 10.45 1.64 -14.74
N THR A 102 11.18 1.80 -13.65
CA THR A 102 12.38 1.05 -13.36
C THR A 102 12.25 0.22 -12.09
N LEU A 103 12.96 -0.90 -12.06
CA LEU A 103 13.14 -1.75 -10.90
C LEU A 103 14.63 -1.80 -10.57
N ARG A 104 14.95 -1.69 -9.29
CA ARG A 104 16.27 -2.00 -8.74
C ARG A 104 16.10 -3.00 -7.61
N MET A 105 16.79 -4.13 -7.68
CA MET A 105 16.78 -5.11 -6.58
C MET A 105 17.60 -4.58 -5.39
N ILE A 106 17.08 -4.82 -4.19
CA ILE A 106 17.73 -4.51 -2.90
C ILE A 106 18.28 -5.81 -2.30
N THR A 107 17.51 -6.89 -2.40
CA THR A 107 17.92 -8.27 -2.10
C THR A 107 17.47 -9.18 -3.24
N GLU A 108 17.63 -10.50 -3.13
CA GLU A 108 17.17 -11.44 -4.15
C GLU A 108 15.66 -11.40 -4.42
N THR A 109 14.86 -11.06 -3.40
CA THR A 109 13.38 -11.09 -3.47
C THR A 109 12.73 -9.74 -3.17
N THR A 110 13.51 -8.71 -2.83
CA THR A 110 12.99 -7.37 -2.55
C THR A 110 13.61 -6.33 -3.47
N GLY A 111 12.83 -5.33 -3.84
CA GLY A 111 13.26 -4.30 -4.77
C GLY A 111 12.53 -2.98 -4.60
N LYS A 112 13.00 -1.98 -5.33
CA LYS A 112 12.39 -0.65 -5.40
C LYS A 112 11.93 -0.39 -6.82
N VAL A 113 10.64 -0.16 -6.98
CA VAL A 113 10.02 0.24 -8.23
C VAL A 113 9.88 1.76 -8.25
N LYS A 114 10.27 2.37 -9.38
CA LYS A 114 10.07 3.78 -9.68
C LYS A 114 9.32 3.93 -11.00
N LEU A 115 8.08 4.41 -10.96
CA LEU A 115 7.29 4.75 -12.13
C LEU A 115 7.69 6.10 -12.71
N ASP A 116 7.60 6.23 -14.03
CA ASP A 116 7.86 7.49 -14.72
C ASP A 116 6.79 8.55 -14.45
N LYS A 117 5.55 8.10 -14.25
CA LYS A 117 4.42 8.94 -13.89
C LYS A 117 3.83 8.44 -12.59
N LYS A 118 3.42 9.38 -11.74
CA LYS A 118 2.69 9.08 -10.51
C LYS A 118 1.42 8.29 -10.86
N ASP A 119 1.17 7.18 -10.16
CA ASP A 119 -0.05 6.38 -10.27
C ASP A 119 -0.66 6.14 -8.89
N SER A 120 -1.98 6.34 -8.76
CA SER A 120 -2.73 6.05 -7.53
C SER A 120 -3.06 4.56 -7.37
N GLY A 121 -2.79 3.74 -8.39
CA GLY A 121 -2.99 2.30 -8.36
C GLY A 121 -1.96 1.51 -7.57
N LEU A 122 -0.94 2.16 -7.00
CA LEU A 122 0.06 1.51 -6.16
C LEU A 122 -0.52 1.20 -4.77
N ALA A 123 -1.28 0.12 -4.66
CA ALA A 123 -1.85 -0.33 -3.39
C ALA A 123 -1.08 -1.54 -2.81
N PRO A 124 -0.73 -1.51 -1.52
CA PRO A 124 -0.06 -2.65 -0.89
C PRO A 124 -0.87 -3.94 -0.88
N GLY A 125 -0.15 -5.05 -1.01
CA GLY A 125 -0.71 -6.38 -1.25
C GLY A 125 -1.14 -6.63 -2.70
N GLN A 126 -1.13 -5.63 -3.58
CA GLN A 126 -1.30 -5.86 -5.02
C GLN A 126 0.01 -6.28 -5.67
N TYR A 127 -0.08 -6.99 -6.79
CA TYR A 127 1.09 -7.36 -7.58
C TYR A 127 1.46 -6.24 -8.56
N VAL A 128 2.77 -6.06 -8.74
CA VAL A 128 3.33 -5.46 -9.95
C VAL A 128 3.92 -6.57 -10.81
N VAL A 129 3.51 -6.62 -12.07
CA VAL A 129 4.02 -7.59 -13.05
C VAL A 129 4.96 -6.88 -14.01
N PHE A 130 6.13 -7.45 -14.26
CA PHE A 130 7.20 -6.88 -15.08
C PHE A 130 7.20 -7.51 -16.47
N TYR A 131 7.00 -6.68 -17.48
CA TYR A 131 7.02 -7.02 -18.90
C TYR A 131 8.18 -6.33 -19.61
N GLU A 132 8.64 -6.97 -20.69
CA GLU A 132 9.58 -6.39 -21.64
C GLU A 132 9.07 -5.07 -22.25
N LEU A 133 9.99 -4.21 -22.67
CA LEU A 133 9.65 -2.92 -23.32
C LEU A 133 9.26 -3.09 -24.79
N GLU A 134 9.86 -4.07 -25.47
CA GLU A 134 9.69 -4.34 -26.90
C GLU A 134 9.10 -5.75 -27.11
N GLY A 135 7.91 -6.00 -26.56
CA GLY A 135 7.26 -7.30 -26.68
C GLY A 135 6.13 -7.49 -25.68
N ASP A 136 5.70 -8.74 -25.51
CA ASP A 136 4.71 -9.18 -24.53
C ASP A 136 5.29 -10.18 -23.51
N GLN A 137 6.61 -10.39 -23.53
CA GLN A 137 7.28 -11.29 -22.61
C GLN A 137 7.12 -10.81 -21.16
N CYS A 138 6.56 -11.69 -20.33
CA CYS A 138 6.48 -11.50 -18.88
C CYS A 138 7.76 -12.03 -18.24
N TYR A 139 8.47 -11.20 -17.47
CA TYR A 139 9.65 -11.62 -16.73
C TYR A 139 9.30 -12.18 -15.36
N GLY A 140 8.27 -11.63 -14.71
CA GLY A 140 7.97 -11.97 -13.33
C GLY A 140 7.01 -10.99 -12.67
N ALA A 141 6.84 -11.14 -11.36
CA ALA A 141 6.00 -10.26 -10.56
C ALA A 141 6.55 -10.13 -9.14
N GLY A 142 6.16 -9.05 -8.46
CA GLY A 142 6.40 -8.85 -7.03
C GLY A 142 5.17 -8.28 -6.35
N VAL A 143 5.09 -8.42 -5.04
CA VAL A 143 4.02 -7.86 -4.22
C VAL A 143 4.43 -6.46 -3.79
N ILE A 144 3.53 -5.48 -3.94
CA ILE A 144 3.72 -4.14 -3.40
C ILE A 144 3.72 -4.25 -1.88
N SER A 145 4.86 -3.93 -1.28
CA SER A 145 5.10 -4.18 0.13
C SER A 145 4.14 -3.41 1.03
N GLU A 146 3.62 -4.10 2.04
CA GLU A 146 2.85 -3.47 3.13
C GLU A 146 3.74 -2.66 4.09
N HIS A 147 5.08 -2.82 4.04
CA HIS A 147 6.01 -2.15 4.95
C HIS A 147 6.02 -0.61 4.84
N HIS A 148 5.56 -0.04 3.73
CA HIS A 148 5.36 1.42 3.64
C HIS A 148 4.29 1.92 4.65
N TRP A 149 3.34 1.06 5.04
CA TRP A 149 2.43 1.35 6.15
C TRP A 149 3.08 1.21 7.51
N GLY A 150 4.11 0.36 7.65
CA GLY A 150 4.91 0.26 8.87
C GLY A 150 5.57 1.59 9.21
N GLN A 151 6.20 2.24 8.22
CA GLN A 151 6.78 3.59 8.39
C GLN A 151 5.71 4.66 8.64
N PHE A 152 4.56 4.59 7.97
CA PHE A 152 3.42 5.46 8.27
C PHE A 152 2.94 5.26 9.72
N ILE A 153 2.76 4.02 10.17
CA ILE A 153 2.33 3.67 11.52
C ILE A 153 3.40 4.05 12.55
N GLU A 154 4.69 3.88 12.25
CA GLU A 154 5.82 4.26 13.12
C GLU A 154 5.96 5.78 13.25
N ALA A 155 5.90 6.52 12.14
CA ALA A 155 5.85 7.97 12.14
C ALA A 155 4.62 8.52 12.89
N ASN A 156 3.54 7.72 12.98
CA ASN A 156 2.33 8.04 13.72
C ASN A 156 2.21 7.27 15.07
N ARG A 157 3.22 6.49 15.49
CA ARG A 157 3.22 5.72 16.76
C ARG A 157 3.51 6.62 17.95
N GLU A 158 4.34 7.64 17.76
CA GLU A 158 4.57 8.72 18.75
C GLU A 158 3.27 9.49 19.06
N MET A 159 2.24 9.36 18.23
CA MET A 159 0.93 9.98 18.42
C MET A 159 0.02 9.19 19.40
N SER A 160 0.38 7.96 19.75
CA SER A 160 -0.39 7.08 20.66
C SER A 160 0.00 7.20 22.15
N SER A 161 1.05 7.97 22.48
CA SER A 161 1.54 8.17 23.86
C SER A 161 0.99 9.42 24.57
N GLY A 162 0.09 10.18 23.94
CA GLY A 162 -0.54 11.36 24.53
C GLY A 162 0.23 12.66 24.29
N LEU A 163 -0.56 13.73 24.14
CA LEU A 163 -0.23 15.11 23.74
C LEU A 163 0.07 15.36 22.25
N SER A 164 -0.95 15.94 21.59
CA SER A 164 -0.91 17.02 20.59
C SER A 164 0.49 17.62 20.35
N THR A 165 1.01 17.63 19.13
CA THR A 165 0.68 18.67 18.13
C THR A 165 0.64 18.16 16.69
N ALA A 166 -0.37 18.62 15.97
CA ALA A 166 -0.66 18.34 14.58
C ALA A 166 0.49 18.65 13.61
N THR A 167 0.71 17.76 12.63
CA THR A 167 0.67 18.23 11.24
C THR A 167 -0.81 18.39 10.91
N PRO A 168 -1.29 19.56 10.46
CA PRO A 168 -2.72 19.85 10.43
C PRO A 168 -3.46 18.89 9.49
N GLY A 169 -4.46 18.18 10.01
CA GLY A 169 -5.57 17.65 9.20
C GLY A 169 -5.65 16.16 8.92
N VAL A 170 -5.06 15.27 9.74
CA VAL A 170 -5.34 13.81 9.60
C VAL A 170 -5.67 13.16 10.95
N THR A 171 -6.95 12.89 11.19
CA THR A 171 -7.42 12.03 12.29
C THR A 171 -7.31 10.57 11.89
N VAL A 172 -6.34 9.85 12.47
CA VAL A 172 -6.18 8.39 12.30
C VAL A 172 -6.77 7.69 13.51
N CYS A 173 -7.72 6.79 13.27
CA CYS A 173 -8.39 6.03 14.31
C CYS A 173 -8.32 4.53 14.05
N SER A 174 -8.45 3.71 15.09
CA SER A 174 -8.36 2.25 14.99
C SER A 174 -9.73 1.58 15.13
N MET A 175 -9.90 0.46 14.45
CA MET A 175 -10.92 -0.53 14.75
C MET A 175 -10.22 -1.76 15.33
N ALA A 176 -10.78 -2.32 16.40
CA ALA A 176 -10.28 -3.54 17.02
C ALA A 176 -11.09 -4.76 16.54
N GLU A 177 -10.48 -5.94 16.51
CA GLU A 177 -11.22 -7.17 16.22
C GLU A 177 -12.22 -7.51 17.36
N ARG A 178 -13.38 -8.09 17.01
CA ARG A 178 -14.27 -8.68 18.02
C ARG A 178 -13.63 -9.97 18.54
N ASN A 179 -13.71 -10.19 19.86
CA ASN A 179 -13.42 -11.50 20.44
C ASN A 179 -14.37 -12.56 19.88
#